data_AF-A0A0F9PQS8-F1
#
_entry.id   AF-A0A0F9PQS8-F1
#
_cell.length_a   1.000
_cell.length_b   1.000
_cell.length_c   1.000
_cell.angle_alpha   90.00
_cell.angle_beta   90.00
_cell.angle_gamma   90.00
#
_symmetry.space_group_name_H-M   'P 1'
#
loop_
_entity.id
_entity.type
_entity.pdbx_description
1 polymer ?
#
loop_
_entity_poly.entity_id
_entity_poly.type
_entity_poly.pdbx_seq_one_letter_code
_entity_poly.pdbx_strand_id
1 'polypeptide(L)' 'MAKPDLQRVYVKPADGTVRRLDGKLGLAAAFDNLTEATNDGTAATAGVPVGALYHNAGAVRVRLT' A
#
# COMPACT_ATOMS: atom_id res chain seq x y z
N MET A 1 -32.76 17.15 -3.72
CA MET A 1 -32.01 16.13 -4.48
C MET A 1 -30.87 15.67 -3.59
N ALA A 2 -30.86 14.41 -3.12
CA ALA A 2 -29.79 13.90 -2.28
C ALA A 2 -28.48 13.95 -3.06
N LYS A 3 -27.42 14.50 -2.45
CA LYS A 3 -26.11 14.59 -3.10
C LYS A 3 -25.56 13.15 -3.26
N PRO A 4 -25.06 12.75 -4.43
CA PRO A 4 -24.44 11.43 -4.58
C PRO A 4 -23.22 11.33 -3.67
N ASP A 5 -23.17 10.26 -2.87
CA ASP A 5 -22.06 10.01 -1.95
C ASP A 5 -20.84 9.55 -2.75
N LEU A 6 -19.83 10.42 -2.84
CA LEU A 6 -18.61 10.15 -3.60
C LEU A 6 -17.66 9.32 -2.72
N GLN A 7 -17.80 7.99 -2.79
CA GLN A 7 -16.99 7.06 -2.03
C GLN A 7 -15.58 6.92 -2.66
N ARG A 8 -14.52 7.01 -1.85
CA ARG A 8 -13.14 6.79 -2.33
C ARG A 8 -12.92 5.29 -2.57
N VAL A 9 -12.44 4.93 -3.75
CA VAL A 9 -12.17 3.54 -4.16
C VAL A 9 -10.73 3.41 -4.64
N TYR A 10 -10.14 2.22 -4.45
CA TYR A 10 -8.84 1.84 -5.00
C TYR A 10 -9.04 0.74 -6.05
N VAL A 11 -8.36 0.86 -7.18
CA VAL A 11 -8.35 -0.16 -8.24
C VAL A 11 -7.06 -0.97 -8.09
N LYS A 12 -7.18 -2.27 -7.84
CA LYS A 12 -6.03 -3.17 -7.71
C LYS A 12 -5.40 -3.41 -9.08
N PRO A 13 -4.11 -3.07 -9.30
CA PRO A 13 -3.49 -3.18 -10.62
C PRO A 13 -3.37 -4.61 -11.14
N ALA A 14 -3.26 -5.59 -10.24
CA ALA A 14 -3.02 -6.99 -10.61
C ALA A 14 -4.22 -7.67 -11.28
N ASP A 15 -5.44 -7.27 -10.94
CA ASP A 15 -6.67 -7.93 -11.38
C ASP A 15 -7.79 -6.95 -11.77
N GLY A 16 -7.54 -5.65 -11.70
CA GLY A 16 -8.52 -4.60 -12.02
C GLY A 16 -9.67 -4.51 -11.03
N THR A 17 -9.63 -5.23 -9.90
CA THR A 17 -10.74 -5.24 -8.95
C THR A 17 -10.85 -3.91 -8.21
N VAL A 18 -12.09 -3.43 -8.07
CA VAL A 18 -12.40 -2.20 -7.33
C VAL A 18 -12.62 -2.57 -5.87
N ARG A 19 -11.79 -2.03 -4.97
CA ARG A 19 -11.93 -2.19 -3.53
C ARG A 19 -12.37 -0.88 -2.90
N ARG A 20 -13.43 -0.95 -2.08
CA ARG A 20 -13.88 0.19 -1.29
C ARG A 20 -12.84 0.50 -0.23
N LEU A 21 -12.46 1.78 -0.11
CA LEU A 21 -11.64 2.24 0.99
C LEU A 21 -12.57 2.52 2.18
N ASP A 22 -13.16 1.47 2.76
CA ASP A 22 -14.02 1.61 3.93
C ASP A 22 -13.16 1.82 5.19
N GLY A 23 -13.52 2.80 6.03
CA GLY A 23 -12.79 3.15 7.26
C GLY A 23 -11.70 4.24 7.11
N LYS A 24 -10.88 4.46 8.16
CA LYS A 24 -9.78 5.45 8.18
C LYS A 24 -8.76 5.18 7.05
N LEU A 25 -9.04 5.70 5.86
CA LEU A 25 -8.14 5.85 4.71
C LEU A 25 -7.65 4.56 4.01
N GLY A 26 -8.24 3.38 4.24
CA GLY A 26 -7.78 2.14 3.59
C GLY A 26 -6.34 1.74 3.95
N LEU A 27 -5.86 2.23 5.10
CA LEU A 27 -4.51 2.01 5.60
C LEU A 27 -4.20 0.52 5.78
N ALA A 28 -5.18 -0.29 6.21
CA ALA A 28 -5.04 -1.74 6.31
C ALA A 28 -4.76 -2.38 4.94
N ALA A 29 -5.51 -1.99 3.90
CA ALA A 29 -5.28 -2.47 2.55
C ALA A 29 -3.91 -1.98 2.01
N ALA A 30 -3.45 -0.79 2.38
CA ALA A 30 -2.11 -0.33 2.03
C ALA A 30 -1.00 -1.16 2.70
N PHE A 31 -1.16 -1.52 3.99
CA PHE A 31 -0.23 -2.40 4.70
C PHE A 31 -0.18 -3.81 4.09
N ASP A 32 -1.33 -4.38 3.73
CA ASP A 32 -1.41 -5.72 3.13
C ASP A 32 -0.74 -5.81 1.75
N ASN A 33 -0.51 -4.68 1.07
CA ASN A 33 0.10 -4.64 -0.27
C ASN A 33 1.53 -4.07 -0.24
N LEU A 34 2.16 -3.96 0.92
CA LEU A 34 3.57 -3.58 1.00
C LEU A 34 4.47 -4.67 0.40
N THR A 35 5.53 -4.24 -0.29
CA THR A 35 6.54 -5.12 -0.86
C THR A 35 7.31 -5.83 0.26
N GLU A 36 7.48 -7.15 0.16
CA GLU A 36 8.38 -7.91 1.04
C GLU A 36 9.83 -7.78 0.56
N ALA A 37 10.74 -7.40 1.47
CA ALA A 37 12.15 -7.25 1.20
C ALA A 37 12.98 -7.56 2.46
N THR A 38 14.15 -8.21 2.30
CA THR A 38 15.00 -8.63 3.43
C THR A 38 15.84 -7.48 4.01
N ASN A 39 16.05 -6.41 3.25
CA ASN A 39 16.72 -5.17 3.64
C ASN A 39 16.44 -4.04 2.63
N ASP A 40 16.94 -2.83 2.92
CA ASP A 40 16.75 -1.64 2.07
C ASP A 40 17.29 -1.80 0.64
N GLY A 41 18.36 -2.59 0.45
CA GLY A 41 18.90 -2.88 -0.89
C GLY A 41 17.93 -3.70 -1.73
N THR A 42 17.36 -4.76 -1.16
CA THR A 42 16.34 -5.57 -1.84
C THR A 42 15.04 -4.78 -2.08
N ALA A 43 14.65 -3.90 -1.16
CA ALA A 43 13.51 -3.01 -1.33
C ALA A 43 13.75 -2.01 -2.48
N ALA A 44 14.98 -1.48 -2.61
CA ALA A 44 15.36 -0.60 -3.71
C ALA A 44 15.26 -1.31 -5.06
N THR A 45 15.77 -2.55 -5.17
CA THR A 45 15.66 -3.37 -6.38
C THR A 45 14.20 -3.65 -6.76
N ALA A 46 13.32 -3.81 -5.77
CA ALA A 46 11.89 -4.00 -5.97
C ALA A 46 11.10 -2.70 -6.24
N GLY A 47 11.79 -1.55 -6.35
CA GLY A 47 11.18 -0.27 -6.72
C GLY A 47 10.57 0.52 -5.56
N VAL A 48 10.83 0.14 -4.30
CA VAL A 48 10.39 0.92 -3.14
C VAL A 48 11.26 2.17 -3.02
N PRO A 49 10.71 3.40 -3.08
CA PRO A 49 11.50 4.62 -2.96
C PRO A 49 11.99 4.87 -1.52
N VAL A 50 13.03 5.68 -1.35
CA VAL A 50 13.52 6.10 -0.02
C VAL A 50 12.38 6.81 0.72
N GLY A 51 12.19 6.48 2.01
CA GLY A 51 11.12 7.02 2.84
C GLY A 51 9.78 6.28 2.72
N ALA A 52 9.63 5.33 1.78
CA ALA A 52 8.45 4.47 1.70
C ALA A 52 8.55 3.26 2.64
N LEU A 53 7.39 2.64 2.88
CA LEU A 53 7.24 1.47 3.74
C LEU A 53 7.43 0.17 2.94
N TYR A 54 7.95 -0.86 3.61
CA TYR A 54 8.05 -2.22 3.09
C TYR A 54 7.96 -3.26 4.23
N HIS A 55 7.64 -4.51 3.90
CA HIS A 55 7.66 -5.62 4.87
C HIS A 55 9.02 -6.31 4.94
N ASN A 56 9.40 -6.67 6.14
CA ASN A 56 10.62 -7.41 6.43
C ASN A 56 10.37 -8.39 7.56
N ALA A 57 10.28 -9.69 7.22
CA ALA A 57 10.12 -10.76 8.20
C ALA A 57 8.92 -10.52 9.17
N GLY A 58 7.81 -10.02 8.62
CA GLY A 58 6.59 -9.75 9.39
C GLY A 58 6.56 -8.42 10.14
N ALA A 59 7.61 -7.58 10.03
CA ALA A 59 7.61 -6.21 10.51
C ALA A 59 7.50 -5.22 9.35
N VAL A 60 6.87 -4.06 9.59
CA VAL A 60 6.91 -2.93 8.65
C VAL A 60 8.15 -2.09 8.93
N ARG A 61 8.94 -1.79 7.91
CA ARG A 61 10.12 -0.93 7.99
C ARG A 61 10.01 0.23 7.00
N VAL A 62 10.71 1.32 7.28
CA VAL A 62 10.89 2.45 6.36
C VAL A 62 12.22 2.24 5.64
N ARG A 63 12.23 2.37 4.31
CA ARG A 63 13.47 2.33 3.54
C ARG A 63 14.29 3.59 3.83
N LEU A 64 15.50 3.41 4.34
CA LEU A 64 16.48 4.48 4.51
C LEU A 64 17.40 4.55 3.29
N THR A 65 18.14 5.65 3.16
CA THR A 65 19.11 5.88 2.07
C THR A 65 20.29 4.95 2.16
#